data_AF-A0A0S8KA94-F1
#
_entry.id   AF-A0A0S8KA94-F1
#
_cell.length_a   1.000
_cell.length_b   1.000
_cell.length_c   1.000
_cell.angle_alpha   90.00
_cell.angle_beta   90.00
_cell.angle_gamma   90.00
#
_symmetry.space_group_name_H-M   'P 1'
#
loop_
_entity.id
_entity.type
_entity.pdbx_description
1 polymer ?
#
loop_
_entity_poly.entity_id
_entity_poly.type
_entity_poly.pdbx_seq_one_letter_code
_entity_poly.pdbx_strand_id
1 'polypeptide(L)'
;MKVKISLVVVFATLVAATWAFGDGFNMVSWPLLPHNTSIQAAMADSMGTGCQLTGSFMSFYADLVRYYDASTSTWYTGWYSTTLSAWQGDLTTIEPDKGYWIQIRGGNPAVTLTMTGGVCDTNRIVPVYDSATLTTFNLVGTAFAVPCSLKDCGMVASGFTGSFMSFYSDKVRHWDGATWFTAWYSTTLSAWQGDLYTLDPGDGYWLEILAGHGFTNDEWVYPVPPSYAKGAKTVASRQTRGRASVERELPVRVIRTLGGSTNTSLKPEKQVEAKKTR
;
A
#
# COMPACT_ATOMS: atom_id res chain seq x y z
N MET A 1 -19.66 11.74 -47.22
CA MET A 1 -19.21 10.60 -46.40
C MET A 1 -19.14 11.09 -44.95
N LYS A 2 -19.97 10.59 -44.03
CA LYS A 2 -19.99 11.02 -42.61
C LYS A 2 -19.22 10.01 -41.77
N VAL A 3 -18.08 10.40 -41.23
CA VAL A 3 -17.30 9.59 -40.29
C VAL A 3 -17.93 9.74 -38.91
N LYS A 4 -18.49 8.65 -38.36
CA LYS A 4 -18.89 8.59 -36.95
C LYS A 4 -17.65 8.32 -36.12
N ILE A 5 -17.20 9.31 -35.36
CA ILE A 5 -16.22 9.11 -34.29
C ILE A 5 -17.02 8.75 -33.04
N SER A 6 -16.97 7.49 -32.62
CA SER A 6 -17.53 7.07 -31.34
C SER A 6 -16.46 7.30 -30.27
N LEU A 7 -16.64 8.34 -29.46
CA LEU A 7 -15.83 8.57 -28.27
C LEU A 7 -16.32 7.62 -27.17
N VAL A 8 -15.57 6.56 -26.89
CA VAL A 8 -15.82 5.71 -25.71
C VAL A 8 -15.05 6.34 -24.55
N VAL A 9 -15.75 7.10 -23.70
CA VAL A 9 -15.19 7.61 -22.44
C VAL A 9 -15.25 6.47 -21.42
N VAL A 10 -14.14 5.77 -21.24
CA VAL A 10 -13.99 4.82 -20.13
C VAL A 10 -13.66 5.65 -18.89
N PHE A 11 -14.65 5.86 -18.01
CA PHE A 11 -14.38 6.38 -16.68
C PHE A 11 -13.65 5.29 -15.89
N ALA A 12 -12.32 5.41 -15.78
CA ALA A 12 -11.59 4.62 -14.79
C ALA A 12 -12.17 4.96 -13.41
N THR A 13 -12.71 3.96 -12.71
CA THR A 13 -13.17 4.13 -11.34
C THR A 13 -11.96 4.47 -10.48
N LEU A 14 -11.81 5.74 -10.10
CA LEU A 14 -10.81 6.15 -9.11
C LEU A 14 -11.19 5.49 -7.79
N VAL A 15 -10.25 4.75 -7.20
CA VAL A 15 -10.42 4.24 -5.86
C VAL A 15 -9.42 4.89 -4.92
N ALA A 16 -9.84 5.05 -3.67
CA ALA A 16 -9.03 5.56 -2.58
C ALA A 16 -9.01 4.53 -1.47
N ALA A 17 -7.88 4.43 -0.78
CA ALA A 17 -7.70 3.54 0.35
C ALA A 17 -6.81 4.20 1.40
N THR A 18 -7.12 3.98 2.67
CA THR A 18 -6.51 4.72 3.78
C THR A 18 -5.80 3.79 4.75
N TRP A 19 -4.59 4.18 5.17
CA TRP A 19 -3.81 3.52 6.21
C TRP A 19 -3.34 4.53 7.24
N ALA A 20 -3.51 4.20 8.51
CA ALA A 20 -2.99 4.98 9.62
C ALA A 20 -1.60 4.46 10.03
N PHE A 21 -0.70 5.37 10.37
CA PHE A 21 0.67 5.06 10.77
C PHE A 21 0.99 5.77 12.08
N GLY A 22 1.51 4.99 13.03
CA GLY A 22 2.07 5.50 14.28
C GLY A 22 3.51 5.98 14.10
N ASP A 23 4.09 6.43 15.21
CA ASP A 23 5.49 6.80 15.28
C ASP A 23 6.41 5.61 14.94
N GLY A 24 7.61 5.93 14.43
CA GLY A 24 8.59 4.92 14.06
C GLY A 24 8.46 4.44 12.61
N PHE A 25 8.90 3.20 12.37
CA PHE A 25 9.04 2.64 11.02
C PHE A 25 7.86 1.76 10.67
N ASN A 26 7.24 2.03 9.52
CA ASN A 26 6.09 1.31 8.99
C ASN A 26 6.45 0.76 7.60
N MET A 27 6.20 -0.53 7.34
CA MET A 27 6.36 -1.12 6.01
C MET A 27 5.08 -0.98 5.20
N VAL A 28 5.18 -0.34 4.05
CA VAL A 28 4.03 0.09 3.25
C VAL A 28 4.21 -0.32 1.79
N SER A 29 3.12 -0.60 1.09
CA SER A 29 3.10 -0.72 -0.37
C SER A 29 1.95 0.08 -0.97
N TRP A 30 1.93 0.23 -2.30
CA TRP A 30 0.83 0.89 -3.02
C TRP A 30 -0.12 -0.16 -3.62
N PRO A 31 -1.28 -0.45 -3.00
CA PRO A 31 -2.21 -1.48 -3.45
C PRO A 31 -3.09 -1.07 -4.63
N LEU A 32 -2.82 0.11 -5.19
CA LEU A 32 -3.48 0.69 -6.34
C LEU A 32 -2.41 1.15 -7.33
N LEU A 33 -2.73 1.10 -8.62
CA LEU A 33 -1.88 1.63 -9.69
C LEU A 33 -1.99 3.16 -9.69
N PRO A 34 -0.98 3.90 -9.22
CA PRO A 34 -1.05 5.35 -9.21
C PRO A 34 -1.13 5.89 -10.65
N HIS A 35 -1.99 6.88 -10.89
CA HIS A 35 -2.09 7.53 -12.19
C HIS A 35 -0.82 8.35 -12.54
N ASN A 36 -0.11 8.77 -11.51
CA ASN A 36 1.16 9.46 -11.61
C ASN A 36 2.08 8.92 -10.51
N THR A 37 3.16 8.26 -10.93
CA THR A 37 4.12 7.63 -10.02
C THR A 37 5.09 8.62 -9.39
N SER A 38 5.11 9.90 -9.76
CA SER A 38 5.98 10.87 -9.06
C SER A 38 5.63 10.93 -7.58
N ILE A 39 6.64 11.00 -6.70
CA ILE A 39 6.42 11.06 -5.26
C ILE A 39 5.57 12.26 -4.86
N GLN A 40 5.71 13.39 -5.57
CA GLN A 40 4.89 14.58 -5.39
C GLN A 40 3.40 14.29 -5.60
N ALA A 41 3.04 13.55 -6.64
CA ALA A 41 1.64 13.23 -6.93
C ALA A 41 1.11 12.09 -6.05
N ALA A 42 1.92 11.05 -5.82
CA ALA A 42 1.52 9.89 -5.03
C ALA A 42 1.28 10.21 -3.55
N MET A 43 2.02 11.20 -3.02
CA MET A 43 1.93 11.64 -1.61
C MET A 43 1.19 12.97 -1.44
N ALA A 44 0.56 13.49 -2.50
CA ALA A 44 -0.19 14.73 -2.42
C ALA A 44 -1.38 14.60 -1.46
N ASP A 45 -1.69 15.67 -0.75
CA ASP A 45 -2.91 15.75 0.07
C ASP A 45 -4.17 15.85 -0.80
N SER A 46 -5.34 15.92 -0.16
CA SER A 46 -6.63 16.03 -0.86
C SER A 46 -6.77 17.29 -1.72
N MET A 47 -5.91 18.30 -1.51
CA MET A 47 -5.86 19.54 -2.29
C MET A 47 -4.89 19.44 -3.48
N GLY A 48 -4.10 18.37 -3.58
CA GLY A 48 -3.16 18.13 -4.68
C GLY A 48 -1.89 19.00 -4.63
N THR A 49 -1.72 19.81 -3.58
CA THR A 49 -0.64 20.81 -3.48
C THR A 49 0.27 20.59 -2.28
N GLY A 50 -0.15 19.77 -1.32
CA GLY A 50 0.62 19.50 -0.10
C GLY A 50 1.27 18.12 -0.08
N CYS A 51 1.57 17.68 1.14
CA CYS A 51 2.06 16.36 1.46
C CYS A 51 1.18 15.77 2.55
N GLN A 52 0.89 14.48 2.47
CA GLN A 52 0.13 13.79 3.51
C GLN A 52 0.95 13.48 4.77
N LEU A 53 2.29 13.57 4.68
CA LEU A 53 3.21 13.40 5.82
C LEU A 53 3.60 14.74 6.45
N THR A 54 4.18 14.68 7.66
CA THR A 54 4.74 15.86 8.32
C THR A 54 6.05 16.27 7.66
N GLY A 55 6.01 17.36 6.89
CA GLY A 55 7.21 18.00 6.33
C GLY A 55 7.95 18.88 7.33
N SER A 56 9.13 19.37 6.93
CA SER A 56 9.88 20.35 7.72
C SER A 56 10.82 21.19 6.85
N PHE A 57 11.62 22.09 7.42
CA PHE A 57 12.68 22.81 6.71
C PHE A 57 13.96 21.96 6.55
N MET A 58 14.10 20.87 7.31
CA MET A 58 15.20 19.91 7.24
C MET A 58 14.70 18.46 7.38
N SER A 59 15.36 17.52 6.70
CA SER A 59 15.01 16.08 6.71
C SER A 59 15.07 15.41 8.09
N PHE A 60 15.82 15.99 9.03
CA PHE A 60 15.93 15.44 10.40
C PHE A 60 14.60 15.54 11.17
N TYR A 61 13.82 16.59 10.92
CA TYR A 61 12.53 16.85 11.58
C TYR A 61 11.32 16.40 10.75
N ALA A 62 11.53 16.04 9.49
CA ALA A 62 10.46 15.57 8.61
C ALA A 62 10.30 14.05 8.70
N ASP A 63 9.07 13.60 8.46
CA ASP A 63 8.79 12.20 8.15
C ASP A 63 9.50 11.81 6.85
N LEU A 64 9.89 10.54 6.75
CA LEU A 64 10.69 10.04 5.64
C LEU A 64 10.01 8.87 4.93
N VAL A 65 10.21 8.80 3.62
CA VAL A 65 9.85 7.64 2.80
C VAL A 65 11.14 7.04 2.26
N ARG A 66 11.34 5.74 2.38
CA ARG A 66 12.52 5.06 1.89
C ARG A 66 12.19 3.82 1.08
N TYR A 67 13.01 3.55 0.08
CA TYR A 67 12.96 2.35 -0.75
C TYR A 67 14.37 1.75 -0.82
N TYR A 68 14.47 0.42 -0.80
CA TYR A 68 15.73 -0.28 -1.00
C TYR A 68 15.73 -0.96 -2.36
N ASP A 69 16.63 -0.54 -3.23
CA ASP A 69 16.88 -1.18 -4.51
C ASP A 69 17.92 -2.28 -4.34
N ALA A 70 17.47 -3.53 -4.44
CA ALA A 70 18.33 -4.69 -4.32
C ALA A 70 19.33 -4.82 -5.48
N SER A 71 19.00 -4.31 -6.67
CA SER A 71 19.88 -4.40 -7.84
C SER A 71 21.16 -3.58 -7.68
N THR A 72 21.06 -2.44 -7.01
CA THR A 72 22.18 -1.52 -6.73
C THR A 72 22.59 -1.54 -5.27
N SER A 73 21.93 -2.35 -4.43
CA SER A 73 22.10 -2.37 -2.97
C SER A 73 22.01 -0.97 -2.33
N THR A 74 21.16 -0.10 -2.87
CA THR A 74 21.11 1.33 -2.52
C THR A 74 19.77 1.71 -1.88
N TRP A 75 19.84 2.57 -0.86
CA TRP A 75 18.67 3.18 -0.24
C TRP A 75 18.35 4.52 -0.90
N TYR A 76 17.13 4.64 -1.40
CA TYR A 76 16.53 5.89 -1.83
C TYR A 76 15.67 6.45 -0.71
N THR A 77 15.76 7.76 -0.45
CA THR A 77 15.05 8.47 0.60
C THR A 77 14.39 9.74 0.04
N GLY A 78 13.16 9.99 0.46
CA GLY A 78 12.41 11.21 0.18
C GLY A 78 11.87 11.85 1.46
N TRP A 79 11.78 13.18 1.48
CA TRP A 79 11.11 13.94 2.53
C TRP A 79 10.50 15.23 1.97
N TYR A 80 9.45 15.75 2.61
CA TYR A 80 8.80 16.98 2.15
C TYR A 80 9.39 18.23 2.81
N SER A 81 9.94 19.15 2.00
CA SER A 81 10.44 20.44 2.47
C SER A 81 9.33 21.47 2.50
N THR A 82 9.00 21.99 3.68
CA THR A 82 8.01 23.06 3.84
C THR A 82 8.55 24.41 3.38
N THR A 83 9.87 24.62 3.41
CA THR A 83 10.52 25.84 2.88
C THR A 83 10.38 25.92 1.37
N LEU A 84 10.59 24.81 0.67
CA LEU A 84 10.54 24.75 -0.79
C LEU A 84 9.16 24.35 -1.33
N SER A 85 8.26 23.89 -0.46
CA SER A 85 6.98 23.27 -0.83
C SER A 85 7.16 22.16 -1.87
N ALA A 86 8.17 21.31 -1.66
CA ALA A 86 8.55 20.28 -2.60
C ALA A 86 9.18 19.07 -1.90
N TRP A 87 9.02 17.89 -2.50
CA TRP A 87 9.79 16.72 -2.11
C TRP A 87 11.28 16.90 -2.41
N GLN A 88 12.12 16.38 -1.53
CA GLN A 88 13.58 16.42 -1.58
C GLN A 88 14.14 15.03 -1.35
N GLY A 89 15.33 14.77 -1.89
CA GLY A 89 16.01 13.48 -1.83
C GLY A 89 16.13 12.82 -3.20
N ASP A 90 16.55 11.57 -3.21
CA ASP A 90 16.76 10.75 -4.42
C ASP A 90 15.57 9.84 -4.74
N LEU A 91 14.63 9.65 -3.79
CA LEU A 91 13.37 8.99 -4.08
C LEU A 91 12.42 9.94 -4.84
N THR A 92 12.27 9.73 -6.13
CA THR A 92 11.45 10.58 -7.01
C THR A 92 10.14 9.94 -7.45
N THR A 93 10.00 8.61 -7.30
CA THR A 93 8.84 7.85 -7.73
C THR A 93 8.35 6.84 -6.67
N ILE A 94 7.04 6.57 -6.71
CA ILE A 94 6.33 5.53 -5.97
C ILE A 94 5.73 4.55 -6.98
N GLU A 95 6.17 3.30 -6.93
CA GLU A 95 5.76 2.22 -7.82
C GLU A 95 4.97 1.18 -7.03
N PRO A 96 3.90 0.61 -7.62
CA PRO A 96 2.98 -0.27 -6.90
C PRO A 96 3.58 -1.65 -6.55
N ASP A 97 4.64 -2.08 -7.24
CA ASP A 97 5.30 -3.37 -6.99
C ASP A 97 6.44 -3.27 -5.97
N LYS A 98 6.76 -2.06 -5.49
CA LYS A 98 7.81 -1.81 -4.51
C LYS A 98 7.23 -1.68 -3.11
N GLY A 99 8.00 -2.15 -2.13
CA GLY A 99 7.75 -1.86 -0.73
C GLY A 99 8.48 -0.57 -0.32
N TYR A 100 7.98 0.08 0.70
CA TYR A 100 8.51 1.32 1.24
C TYR A 100 8.58 1.25 2.75
N TRP A 101 9.55 1.94 3.32
CA TRP A 101 9.56 2.30 4.73
C TRP A 101 9.06 3.72 4.88
N ILE A 102 8.00 3.90 5.66
CA ILE A 102 7.54 5.22 6.09
C ILE A 102 7.93 5.41 7.54
N GLN A 103 8.85 6.34 7.78
CA GLN A 103 9.29 6.70 9.12
C GLN A 103 8.53 7.95 9.59
N ILE A 104 7.62 7.78 10.54
CA ILE A 104 7.01 8.89 11.27
C ILE A 104 7.96 9.29 12.40
N ARG A 105 8.46 10.53 12.39
CA ARG A 105 9.46 10.94 13.39
C ARG A 105 8.84 11.05 14.77
N GLY A 106 9.63 10.72 15.80
CA GLY A 106 9.21 10.95 17.18
C GLY A 106 8.89 12.43 17.41
N GLY A 107 7.70 12.71 17.93
CA GLY A 107 7.17 14.06 18.12
C GLY A 107 6.26 14.56 16.99
N ASN A 108 6.28 13.93 15.81
CA ASN A 108 5.29 14.18 14.76
C ASN A 108 3.99 13.42 15.09
N PRO A 109 2.82 13.96 14.69
CA PRO A 109 1.55 13.27 14.89
C PRO A 109 1.48 11.99 14.05
N ALA A 110 0.64 11.05 14.49
CA ALA A 110 0.26 9.92 13.65
C ALA A 110 -0.37 10.42 12.34
N VAL A 111 -0.11 9.70 11.25
CA VAL A 111 -0.51 10.11 9.90
C VAL A 111 -1.49 9.09 9.32
N THR A 112 -2.50 9.57 8.58
CA THR A 112 -3.31 8.71 7.71
C THR A 112 -2.97 9.00 6.25
N LEU A 113 -2.42 8.02 5.55
CA LEU A 113 -2.20 8.11 4.10
C LEU A 113 -3.41 7.60 3.33
N THR A 114 -3.87 8.42 2.40
CA THR A 114 -4.86 8.10 1.38
C THR A 114 -4.14 7.84 0.06
N MET A 115 -4.11 6.60 -0.37
CA MET A 115 -3.55 6.18 -1.64
C MET A 115 -4.67 6.14 -2.68
N THR A 116 -4.44 6.74 -3.84
CA THR A 116 -5.43 6.78 -4.92
C THR A 116 -4.86 6.21 -6.21
N GLY A 117 -5.72 5.58 -7.02
CA GLY A 117 -5.31 5.00 -8.28
C GLY A 117 -6.36 4.09 -8.91
N GLY A 118 -5.93 3.42 -9.98
CA GLY A 118 -6.68 2.33 -10.60
C GLY A 118 -6.47 1.03 -9.84
N VAL A 119 -7.43 0.13 -9.91
CA VAL A 119 -7.26 -1.22 -9.34
C VAL A 119 -6.61 -2.13 -10.38
N CYS A 120 -5.56 -2.85 -10.01
CA CYS A 120 -4.93 -3.81 -10.90
C CYS A 120 -5.85 -5.03 -11.12
N ASP A 121 -6.11 -5.38 -12.38
CA ASP A 121 -6.93 -6.53 -12.79
C ASP A 121 -6.17 -7.52 -13.69
N THR A 122 -4.85 -7.34 -13.80
CA THR A 122 -3.93 -8.25 -14.50
C THR A 122 -2.85 -8.76 -13.56
N ASN A 123 -2.18 -9.83 -13.96
CA ASN A 123 -0.96 -10.29 -13.27
C ASN A 123 0.09 -9.17 -13.28
N ARG A 124 0.91 -9.13 -12.24
CA ARG A 124 2.08 -8.24 -12.13
C ARG A 124 3.36 -9.04 -12.30
N ILE A 125 4.39 -8.37 -12.78
CA ILE A 125 5.76 -8.88 -12.80
C ILE A 125 6.55 -8.03 -11.82
N VAL A 126 6.95 -8.64 -10.71
CA VAL A 126 7.72 -7.97 -9.65
C VAL A 126 9.18 -8.41 -9.79
N PRO A 127 10.12 -7.49 -10.07
CA PRO A 127 11.54 -7.84 -10.11
C PRO A 127 12.03 -8.32 -8.74
N VAL A 128 12.72 -9.45 -8.70
CA VAL A 128 13.32 -10.02 -7.50
C VAL A 128 14.76 -10.38 -7.82
N TYR A 129 15.69 -9.67 -7.18
CA TYR A 129 17.11 -9.85 -7.40
C TYR A 129 17.66 -10.91 -6.45
N ASP A 130 18.46 -11.82 -6.98
CA ASP A 130 19.20 -12.82 -6.23
C ASP A 130 20.72 -12.67 -6.41
N SER A 131 21.47 -13.54 -5.74
CA SER A 131 22.92 -13.60 -5.89
C SER A 131 23.41 -15.02 -5.65
N ALA A 132 24.36 -15.45 -6.47
CA ALA A 132 25.00 -16.76 -6.33
C ALA A 132 25.85 -16.89 -5.04
N THR A 133 26.26 -15.77 -4.43
CA THR A 133 27.27 -15.77 -3.35
C THR A 133 26.79 -15.14 -2.05
N LEU A 134 25.75 -14.32 -2.08
CA LEU A 134 25.26 -13.59 -0.92
C LEU A 134 23.74 -13.68 -0.85
N THR A 135 23.20 -13.67 0.37
CA THR A 135 21.76 -13.48 0.58
C THR A 135 21.36 -12.07 0.15
N THR A 136 20.29 -11.97 -0.63
CA THR A 136 19.73 -10.68 -1.05
C THR A 136 18.42 -10.39 -0.32
N PHE A 137 18.09 -9.10 -0.24
CA PHE A 137 16.85 -8.62 0.36
C PHE A 137 16.13 -7.72 -0.64
N ASN A 138 14.91 -8.10 -1.02
CA ASN A 138 14.08 -7.33 -1.94
C ASN A 138 12.92 -6.72 -1.17
N LEU A 139 12.77 -5.40 -1.24
CA LEU A 139 11.65 -4.71 -0.61
C LEU A 139 10.50 -4.56 -1.61
N VAL A 140 9.51 -5.44 -1.51
CA VAL A 140 8.42 -5.59 -2.47
C VAL A 140 7.08 -5.14 -1.90
N GLY A 141 6.16 -4.81 -2.79
CA GLY A 141 4.81 -4.37 -2.47
C GLY A 141 3.74 -5.23 -3.15
N THR A 142 2.50 -5.10 -2.69
CA THR A 142 1.34 -5.67 -3.37
C THR A 142 0.62 -4.58 -4.12
N ALA A 143 0.37 -4.78 -5.43
CA ALA A 143 -0.40 -3.88 -6.28
C ALA A 143 -1.91 -4.22 -6.30
N PHE A 144 -2.36 -5.09 -5.40
CA PHE A 144 -3.76 -5.51 -5.30
C PHE A 144 -4.45 -4.94 -4.07
N ALA A 145 -5.70 -4.52 -4.26
CA ALA A 145 -6.52 -3.89 -3.23
C ALA A 145 -7.29 -4.88 -2.35
N VAL A 146 -6.97 -6.17 -2.45
CA VAL A 146 -7.51 -7.26 -1.63
C VAL A 146 -6.37 -8.17 -1.16
N PRO A 147 -6.47 -8.79 0.03
CA PRO A 147 -5.45 -9.73 0.50
C PRO A 147 -5.25 -10.89 -0.47
N CYS A 148 -3.99 -11.31 -0.60
CA CYS A 148 -3.59 -12.50 -1.34
C CYS A 148 -2.92 -13.51 -0.40
N SER A 149 -3.37 -14.76 -0.39
CA SER A 149 -2.70 -15.78 0.42
C SER A 149 -1.32 -16.09 -0.17
N LEU A 150 -0.32 -16.42 0.67
CA LEU A 150 0.99 -16.83 0.18
C LEU A 150 0.91 -18.08 -0.72
N LYS A 151 -0.11 -18.93 -0.53
CA LYS A 151 -0.38 -20.09 -1.39
C LYS A 151 -0.80 -19.68 -2.81
N ASP A 152 -1.54 -18.58 -2.94
CA ASP A 152 -2.12 -18.14 -4.21
C ASP A 152 -1.30 -17.03 -4.89
N CYS A 153 -0.28 -16.50 -4.22
CA CYS A 153 0.51 -15.37 -4.72
C CYS A 153 1.56 -15.74 -5.79
N GLY A 154 1.65 -17.01 -6.19
CA GLY A 154 2.53 -17.41 -7.30
C GLY A 154 4.04 -17.44 -7.01
N MET A 155 4.49 -17.13 -5.78
CA MET A 155 5.92 -17.10 -5.42
C MET A 155 6.64 -18.42 -5.71
N VAL A 156 6.13 -19.55 -5.20
CA VAL A 156 6.77 -20.88 -5.40
C VAL A 156 6.81 -21.25 -6.88
N ALA A 157 5.72 -20.97 -7.62
CA ALA A 157 5.67 -21.21 -9.06
C ALA A 157 6.65 -20.33 -9.85
N SER A 158 7.04 -19.18 -9.29
CA SER A 158 8.02 -18.26 -9.87
C SER A 158 9.46 -18.56 -9.45
N GLY A 159 9.71 -19.56 -8.60
CA GLY A 159 11.06 -19.98 -8.20
C GLY A 159 11.43 -19.76 -6.74
N PHE A 160 10.54 -19.18 -5.91
CA PHE A 160 10.81 -19.05 -4.48
C PHE A 160 11.18 -20.40 -3.85
N THR A 161 12.38 -20.49 -3.29
CA THR A 161 13.00 -21.76 -2.91
C THR A 161 12.76 -22.05 -1.44
N GLY A 162 11.91 -23.05 -1.20
CA GLY A 162 11.68 -23.64 0.12
C GLY A 162 12.62 -24.79 0.46
N SER A 163 12.62 -25.23 1.72
CA SER A 163 13.38 -26.41 2.19
C SER A 163 12.59 -27.19 3.24
N PHE A 164 13.22 -28.05 4.03
CA PHE A 164 12.58 -28.72 5.18
C PHE A 164 12.71 -27.92 6.48
N MET A 165 13.58 -26.91 6.50
CA MET A 165 13.85 -26.03 7.64
C MET A 165 13.96 -24.58 7.16
N SER A 166 13.56 -23.63 8.03
CA SER A 166 13.48 -22.20 7.70
C SER A 166 14.83 -21.57 7.32
N PHE A 167 15.95 -22.05 7.88
CA PHE A 167 17.26 -21.47 7.64
C PHE A 167 17.87 -21.87 6.28
N TYR A 168 17.33 -22.91 5.63
CA TYR A 168 17.66 -23.32 4.27
C TYR A 168 16.64 -22.83 3.25
N SER A 169 15.74 -21.93 3.65
CA SER A 169 14.65 -21.46 2.79
C SER A 169 14.75 -19.96 2.59
N ASP A 170 14.28 -19.51 1.43
CA ASP A 170 13.92 -18.11 1.24
C ASP A 170 12.82 -17.74 2.24
N LYS A 171 12.74 -16.44 2.57
CA LYS A 171 11.77 -15.94 3.56
C LYS A 171 11.00 -14.74 3.06
N VAL A 172 9.72 -14.71 3.40
CA VAL A 172 8.88 -13.51 3.32
C VAL A 172 8.79 -12.93 4.72
N ARG A 173 9.09 -11.64 4.89
CA ARG A 173 9.04 -10.97 6.18
C ARG A 173 8.20 -9.70 6.11
N HIS A 174 7.48 -9.40 7.19
CA HIS A 174 6.70 -8.17 7.36
C HIS A 174 6.95 -7.58 8.73
N TRP A 175 7.02 -6.25 8.81
CA TRP A 175 7.10 -5.52 10.06
C TRP A 175 5.82 -4.70 10.25
N ASP A 176 5.13 -4.93 11.36
CA ASP A 176 3.86 -4.25 11.67
C ASP A 176 4.01 -2.97 12.51
N GLY A 177 5.24 -2.54 12.76
CA GLY A 177 5.55 -1.44 13.69
C GLY A 177 6.10 -1.92 15.04
N ALA A 178 5.93 -3.20 15.39
CA ALA A 178 6.31 -3.73 16.70
C ALA A 178 7.02 -5.09 16.64
N THR A 179 6.61 -5.98 15.73
CA THR A 179 7.18 -7.32 15.58
C THR A 179 7.41 -7.69 14.12
N TRP A 180 8.37 -8.59 13.92
CA TRP A 180 8.59 -9.23 12.63
C TRP A 180 7.72 -10.47 12.52
N PHE A 181 6.94 -10.53 11.45
CA PHE A 181 6.31 -11.75 10.96
C PHE A 181 7.19 -12.34 9.86
N THR A 182 7.29 -13.65 9.82
CA THR A 182 8.12 -14.41 8.88
C THR A 182 7.37 -15.64 8.38
N ALA A 183 7.52 -15.92 7.10
CA ALA A 183 7.10 -17.19 6.51
C ALA A 183 8.14 -17.75 5.55
N TRP A 184 8.11 -19.07 5.42
CA TRP A 184 8.93 -19.84 4.48
C TRP A 184 8.13 -21.04 3.96
N TYR A 185 8.49 -21.55 2.79
CA TYR A 185 7.80 -22.70 2.20
C TYR A 185 8.48 -24.01 2.62
N SER A 186 7.75 -24.91 3.28
CA SER A 186 8.27 -26.23 3.64
C SER A 186 8.03 -27.23 2.52
N THR A 187 9.10 -27.74 1.91
CA THR A 187 9.04 -28.78 0.87
C THR A 187 8.63 -30.13 1.45
N THR A 188 9.01 -30.45 2.69
CA THR A 188 8.56 -31.67 3.39
C THR A 188 7.05 -31.70 3.61
N LEU A 189 6.45 -30.56 3.99
CA LEU A 189 5.01 -30.46 4.23
C LEU A 189 4.22 -30.00 3.00
N SER A 190 4.92 -29.56 1.94
CA SER A 190 4.33 -28.87 0.79
C SER A 190 3.42 -27.69 1.19
N ALA A 191 3.82 -26.95 2.24
CA ALA A 191 3.00 -25.91 2.87
C ALA A 191 3.84 -24.74 3.39
N TRP A 192 3.26 -23.55 3.39
CA TRP A 192 3.81 -22.39 4.07
C TRP A 192 3.84 -22.62 5.59
N GLN A 193 4.91 -22.16 6.23
CA GLN A 193 5.16 -22.25 7.67
C GLN A 193 5.55 -20.86 8.20
N GLY A 194 5.27 -20.60 9.47
CA GLY A 194 5.57 -19.33 10.14
C GLY A 194 4.33 -18.66 10.71
N ASP A 195 4.35 -17.34 10.79
CA ASP A 195 3.26 -16.50 11.31
C ASP A 195 2.73 -15.48 10.30
N LEU A 196 3.25 -15.50 9.06
CA LEU A 196 2.75 -14.74 7.92
C LEU A 196 2.09 -15.67 6.90
N TYR A 197 0.82 -15.43 6.54
CA TYR A 197 0.09 -16.29 5.58
C TYR A 197 -0.59 -15.51 4.46
N THR A 198 -0.65 -14.19 4.57
CA THR A 198 -1.31 -13.29 3.61
C THR A 198 -0.42 -12.09 3.31
N LEU A 199 -0.49 -11.64 2.06
CA LEU A 199 -0.01 -10.35 1.59
C LEU A 199 -1.22 -9.41 1.62
N ASP A 200 -1.26 -8.53 2.61
CA ASP A 200 -2.34 -7.60 2.86
C ASP A 200 -2.14 -6.30 2.04
N PRO A 201 -3.21 -5.70 1.52
CA PRO A 201 -3.13 -4.44 0.78
C PRO A 201 -2.50 -3.33 1.63
N GLY A 202 -1.56 -2.60 1.02
CA GLY A 202 -0.89 -1.48 1.64
C GLY A 202 0.28 -1.86 2.55
N ASP A 203 0.54 -3.16 2.75
CA ASP A 203 1.69 -3.62 3.53
C ASP A 203 2.89 -3.88 2.62
N GLY A 204 4.08 -3.51 3.10
CA GLY A 204 5.35 -3.84 2.45
C GLY A 204 5.93 -5.15 2.97
N TYR A 205 6.73 -5.83 2.15
CA TYR A 205 7.34 -7.12 2.48
C TYR A 205 8.81 -7.16 2.08
N TRP A 206 9.62 -7.83 2.90
CA TRP A 206 10.97 -8.22 2.53
C TRP A 206 10.95 -9.65 2.00
N LEU A 207 11.54 -9.86 0.83
CA LEU A 207 11.92 -11.19 0.35
C LEU A 207 13.41 -11.37 0.58
N GLU A 208 13.76 -12.26 1.50
CA GLU A 208 15.13 -12.73 1.73
C GLU A 208 15.38 -13.94 0.84
N ILE A 209 16.24 -13.78 -0.15
CA ILE A 209 16.61 -14.85 -1.09
C ILE A 209 18.01 -15.34 -0.71
N LEU A 210 18.13 -16.63 -0.39
CA LEU A 210 19.43 -17.18 0.04
C LEU A 210 20.40 -17.26 -1.14
N ALA A 211 21.70 -17.26 -0.82
CA ALA A 211 22.74 -17.37 -1.83
C ALA A 211 22.56 -18.64 -2.68
N GLY A 212 22.55 -18.48 -4.01
CA GLY A 212 22.35 -19.58 -4.96
C GLY A 212 20.91 -20.05 -5.14
N HIS A 213 19.95 -19.43 -4.44
CA HIS A 213 18.53 -19.53 -4.77
C HIS A 213 18.16 -18.39 -5.74
N GLY A 214 16.96 -18.46 -6.32
CA GLY A 214 16.55 -17.45 -7.28
C GLY A 214 15.16 -17.63 -7.84
N PHE A 215 14.64 -16.56 -8.44
CA PHE A 215 13.41 -16.59 -9.20
C PHE A 215 13.69 -16.94 -10.67
N THR A 216 12.71 -17.48 -11.37
CA THR A 216 12.84 -17.73 -12.81
C THR A 216 12.89 -16.39 -13.53
N ASN A 217 13.99 -16.12 -14.25
CA ASN A 217 14.25 -14.85 -14.93
C ASN A 217 14.28 -13.63 -13.98
N ASP A 218 14.61 -13.80 -12.70
CA ASP A 218 14.63 -12.72 -11.70
C ASP A 218 13.26 -12.04 -11.53
N GLU A 219 12.17 -12.78 -11.82
CA GLU A 219 10.81 -12.27 -11.86
C GLU A 219 9.87 -13.08 -10.98
N TRP A 220 9.15 -12.39 -10.10
CA TRP A 220 7.97 -12.94 -9.44
C TRP A 220 6.71 -12.60 -10.24
N VAL A 221 6.10 -13.62 -10.84
CA VAL A 221 4.79 -13.51 -11.49
C VAL A 221 3.72 -13.52 -10.41
N TYR A 222 3.22 -12.34 -10.05
CA TYR A 222 2.22 -12.16 -9.00
C TYR A 222 0.81 -12.14 -9.63
N PRO A 223 0.04 -13.25 -9.55
CA PRO A 223 -1.25 -13.35 -10.22
C PRO A 223 -2.31 -12.50 -9.53
N VAL A 224 -3.35 -12.15 -10.29
CA VAL A 224 -4.56 -11.54 -9.73
C VAL A 224 -5.12 -12.43 -8.61
N PRO A 225 -5.35 -11.91 -7.39
CA PRO A 225 -5.85 -12.70 -6.28
C PRO A 225 -7.20 -13.34 -6.63
N PRO A 226 -7.44 -14.63 -6.33
CA PRO A 226 -8.70 -15.31 -6.65
C PRO A 226 -9.95 -14.63 -6.04
N SER A 227 -9.77 -13.95 -4.91
CA SER A 227 -10.81 -13.14 -4.23
C SER A 227 -11.30 -11.98 -5.10
N TYR A 228 -10.44 -11.43 -5.96
CA TYR A 228 -10.74 -10.32 -6.86
C TYR A 228 -11.71 -10.74 -7.97
N ALA A 229 -11.56 -11.94 -8.52
CA ALA A 229 -12.41 -12.49 -9.58
C ALA A 229 -13.88 -12.69 -9.17
N LYS A 230 -14.18 -12.71 -7.85
CA LYS A 230 -15.54 -12.91 -7.31
C LYS A 230 -16.35 -11.61 -7.20
N GLY A 231 -15.89 -10.50 -7.77
CA GLY A 231 -16.63 -9.23 -7.81
C GLY A 231 -16.44 -8.33 -6.58
N ALA A 232 -15.48 -8.65 -5.71
CA ALA A 232 -15.06 -7.79 -4.60
C ALA A 232 -14.19 -6.63 -5.14
N LYS A 233 -14.83 -5.66 -5.79
CA LYS A 233 -14.18 -4.39 -6.21
C LYS A 233 -14.14 -3.34 -5.07
N THR A 234 -14.63 -3.68 -3.90
CA THR A 234 -14.53 -2.82 -2.72
C THR A 234 -13.14 -2.96 -2.12
N VAL A 235 -12.42 -1.84 -2.10
CA VAL A 235 -11.08 -1.78 -1.54
C VAL A 235 -11.14 -1.90 -0.03
N ALA A 236 -10.31 -2.78 0.52
CA ALA A 236 -10.19 -2.91 1.95
C ALA A 236 -9.61 -1.61 2.53
N SER A 237 -10.36 -0.93 3.40
CA SER A 237 -9.79 0.06 4.32
C SER A 237 -9.19 -0.69 5.49
N ARG A 238 -7.87 -0.60 5.69
CA ARG A 238 -7.22 -1.16 6.88
C ARG A 238 -7.25 -0.10 7.99
N GLN A 239 -8.16 -0.24 8.95
CA GLN A 239 -7.94 0.32 10.28
C GLN A 239 -6.85 -0.52 10.93
N THR A 240 -5.69 0.09 11.19
CA THR A 240 -4.51 -0.59 11.75
C THR A 240 -4.85 -1.41 13.00
N ARG A 241 -4.27 -2.62 13.08
CA ARG A 241 -4.14 -3.43 14.32
C ARG A 241 -3.09 -2.86 15.29
N GLY A 242 -2.80 -1.56 15.23
CA GLY A 242 -1.87 -0.87 16.14
C GLY A 242 -2.62 -0.36 17.37
N ARG A 243 -2.18 -0.82 18.56
CA ARG A 243 -2.55 -0.41 19.92
C ARG A 243 -3.69 0.62 20.00
N ALA A 244 -4.93 0.15 19.91
CA ALA A 244 -6.11 0.99 20.10
C ALA A 244 -6.07 1.64 21.49
N SER A 245 -5.86 2.95 21.55
CA SER A 245 -6.72 3.78 22.40
C SER A 245 -8.10 3.74 21.77
N VAL A 246 -9.02 3.05 22.45
CA VAL A 246 -10.40 2.78 22.02
C VAL A 246 -11.14 4.09 21.78
N GLU A 247 -11.44 4.42 20.53
CA GLU A 247 -12.54 5.33 20.18
C GLU A 247 -13.56 4.57 19.32
N ARG A 248 -14.84 4.73 19.69
CA ARG A 248 -16.00 4.04 19.10
C ARG A 248 -16.11 4.33 17.60
N GLU A 249 -16.25 3.28 16.81
CA GLU A 249 -16.61 3.37 15.39
C GLU A 249 -18.09 3.68 15.19
N LEU A 250 -18.37 4.63 14.29
CA LEU A 250 -19.66 4.76 13.61
C LEU A 250 -19.51 4.17 12.19
N PRO A 251 -20.52 3.45 11.67
CA PRO A 251 -20.46 2.88 10.33
C PRO A 251 -20.40 3.98 9.26
N VAL A 252 -19.33 3.97 8.46
CA VAL A 252 -19.21 4.84 7.28
C VAL A 252 -20.13 4.30 6.19
N ARG A 253 -21.26 5.00 5.97
CA ARG A 253 -22.12 4.80 4.79
C ARG A 253 -21.43 5.41 3.58
N VAL A 254 -21.15 4.59 2.57
CA VAL A 254 -20.77 5.05 1.23
C VAL A 254 -21.96 5.82 0.64
N ILE A 255 -21.87 7.16 0.62
CA ILE A 255 -22.83 7.99 -0.10
C ILE A 255 -22.47 7.90 -1.58
N ARG A 256 -23.25 7.13 -2.35
CA ARG A 256 -23.29 7.29 -3.81
C ARG A 256 -23.95 8.63 -4.10
N THR A 257 -23.15 9.63 -4.49
CA THR A 257 -23.69 10.87 -5.07
C THR A 257 -24.17 10.55 -6.48
N LEU A 258 -25.43 10.13 -6.61
CA LEU A 258 -26.12 10.13 -7.89
C LEU A 258 -26.48 11.59 -8.21
N GLY A 259 -25.77 12.17 -9.18
CA GLY A 259 -26.11 13.46 -9.75
C GLY A 259 -27.49 13.42 -10.40
N GLY A 260 -28.50 13.87 -9.67
CA GLY A 260 -29.84 14.12 -10.15
C GLY A 260 -30.37 15.37 -9.45
N SER A 261 -30.31 16.52 -10.13
CA SER A 261 -30.87 17.76 -9.62
C SER A 261 -32.40 17.69 -9.63
N THR A 262 -33.03 17.65 -8.47
CA THR A 262 -34.42 18.07 -8.31
C THR A 262 -34.48 19.13 -7.22
N ASN A 263 -34.78 20.36 -7.64
CA ASN A 263 -35.16 21.46 -6.78
C ASN A 263 -36.41 21.07 -5.98
N THR A 264 -36.25 20.82 -4.68
CA THR A 264 -37.36 20.84 -3.72
C THR A 264 -37.15 22.00 -2.76
N SER A 265 -38.03 23.00 -2.93
CA SER A 265 -38.23 24.13 -2.01
C SER A 265 -38.54 23.60 -0.62
N LEU A 266 -37.67 23.91 0.35
CA LEU A 266 -37.92 23.69 1.77
C LEU A 266 -38.84 24.81 2.28
N LYS A 267 -39.99 24.42 2.83
CA LYS A 267 -40.86 25.30 3.62
C LYS A 267 -40.19 25.57 4.98
N PRO A 268 -40.32 26.77 5.56
CA PRO A 268 -39.76 27.09 6.86
C PRO A 268 -40.51 26.34 7.98
N GLU A 269 -39.72 25.73 8.86
CA GLU A 269 -40.16 24.98 10.03
C GLU A 269 -40.52 25.95 11.17
N LYS A 270 -41.67 25.73 11.81
CA LYS A 270 -42.15 26.53 12.94
C LYS A 270 -41.27 26.28 14.16
N GLN A 271 -40.72 27.35 14.75
CA GLN A 271 -40.10 27.27 16.08
C GLN A 271 -41.16 27.06 17.17
N VAL A 272 -40.92 26.08 18.03
CA VAL A 272 -41.70 25.81 19.25
C VAL A 272 -40.99 26.45 20.43
N GLU A 273 -41.69 27.36 21.09
CA GLU A 273 -41.25 28.13 22.26
C GLU A 273 -41.27 27.25 23.53
N ALA A 274 -40.15 27.20 24.26
CA ALA A 274 -40.03 26.46 25.50
C ALA A 274 -40.63 27.26 26.68
N LYS A 275 -41.68 26.71 27.29
CA LYS A 275 -42.28 27.19 28.54
C LYS A 275 -41.30 26.97 29.71
N LYS A 276 -40.90 28.05 30.39
CA LYS A 276 -40.28 27.99 31.71
C LYS A 276 -41.37 27.80 32.77
N THR A 277 -41.26 26.74 33.57
CA THR A 277 -42.00 26.59 34.83
C THR A 277 -41.08 26.99 35.98
N ARG A 278 -41.64 27.75 36.93
CA ARG A 278 -41.02 28.17 38.19
C ARG A 278 -40.89 27.00 39.16
#